data_AF-A0A0P9RFY8-F1
#
_entry.id   AF-A0A0P9RFY8-F1
#
_cell.length_a   1.000
_cell.length_b   1.000
_cell.length_c   1.000
_cell.angle_alpha   90.00
_cell.angle_beta   90.00
_cell.angle_gamma   90.00
#
_symmetry.space_group_name_H-M   'P 1'
#
loop_
_entity.id
_entity.type
_entity.pdbx_description
1 polymer ?
#
loop_
_entity_poly.entity_id
_entity_poly.type
_entity_poly.pdbx_seq_one_letter_code
_entity_poly.pdbx_strand_id
1 'polypeptide(L)'
;MFGARYHVAFVGSGMVSNLIISPVSLGFIVVHECFSEHGIFPMESVTAMLTDTKLRNLKPQEKLYKVNDRDGLYVAVTAAGSISFRYNYSINGRQETITFGRYGVGGITLAEARERLGEAKKMVSAGKSPAKEKARAKARIKGAETFDAWAEKWLRGYQMADSTRDMRRSVYERELKPHFGNQKLVEINHEDLRTLTDAIVERGAPATAVHSREIVMQVFRWAIERGQKVESPADLVRPASIAKFEPRDRALGPDEIALMYQYLDRIGTACSVRAAAKLLLLTMVRKSELTNATWNEINFSEALWTIPKERMKRRNPHLVFLSQQALDFFIALKTFAGGSDYVFPSRYDSDLPMSTATINQVLTLSYRLAQKEGQPLSKFGPHDLRRTVSTLLHEAGYNSDWIEKCLAHEQKGVRAVYNKAEYRDQRRAMLQDWADMIDEWTRKRTRSES
;
A
#
# COMPACT_ATOMS: atom_id res chain seq x y z
N MET A 1 -10.35 -21.09 50.65
CA MET A 1 -9.18 -21.91 51.01
C MET A 1 -7.92 -21.08 50.76
N PHE A 2 -7.13 -20.82 51.82
CA PHE A 2 -5.76 -20.25 51.91
C PHE A 2 -5.38 -19.02 51.02
N GLY A 3 -4.97 -17.83 51.51
CA GLY A 3 -4.71 -17.28 52.84
C GLY A 3 -3.25 -16.79 53.02
N ALA A 4 -3.02 -15.46 53.01
CA ALA A 4 -1.96 -14.63 53.68
C ALA A 4 -1.69 -13.36 52.80
N ARG A 5 -1.97 -12.08 53.12
CA ARG A 5 -1.86 -11.20 54.32
C ARG A 5 -0.44 -11.00 54.87
N TYR A 6 0.07 -9.77 54.70
CA TYR A 6 1.01 -9.15 55.62
C TYR A 6 0.56 -7.72 55.96
N HIS A 7 0.47 -7.47 57.26
CA HIS A 7 0.34 -6.19 57.95
C HIS A 7 1.44 -6.23 59.02
N VAL A 8 2.23 -5.18 59.19
CA VAL A 8 2.82 -4.79 60.50
C VAL A 8 2.92 -3.27 60.53
N ALA A 9 2.54 -2.71 61.68
CA ALA A 9 2.38 -1.29 62.02
C ALA A 9 3.50 -0.81 62.98
N PHE A 10 3.31 0.39 63.56
CA PHE A 10 3.92 1.03 64.76
C PHE A 10 5.02 2.08 64.52
N VAL A 11 5.16 3.24 65.21
CA VAL A 11 4.55 3.99 66.35
C VAL A 11 4.87 5.51 66.12
N GLY A 12 3.95 6.46 66.35
CA GLY A 12 4.03 7.54 67.39
C GLY A 12 4.76 8.84 66.98
N SER A 13 4.09 10.01 66.90
CA SER A 13 3.92 11.06 67.95
C SER A 13 5.25 11.46 68.61
N GLY A 14 5.74 12.70 68.73
CA GLY A 14 5.22 14.08 68.68
C GLY A 14 6.19 14.96 69.50
N MET A 15 6.10 16.30 69.38
CA MET A 15 6.82 17.37 70.13
C MET A 15 8.28 17.66 69.68
N VAL A 16 8.74 18.87 69.31
CA VAL A 16 8.57 20.30 69.70
C VAL A 16 9.78 20.83 70.50
N SER A 17 10.54 21.72 69.84
CA SER A 17 11.23 22.94 70.33
C SER A 17 12.62 22.94 71.04
N ASN A 18 13.32 24.05 70.75
CA ASN A 18 14.41 24.78 71.43
C ASN A 18 15.86 24.30 71.17
N LEU A 19 16.73 25.06 70.48
CA LEU A 19 17.35 26.38 70.78
C LEU A 19 18.30 26.31 72.00
N ILE A 20 19.61 26.59 71.79
CA ILE A 20 20.53 27.41 72.62
C ILE A 20 22.04 27.10 72.34
N ILE A 21 22.74 28.11 71.78
CA ILE A 21 24.02 28.76 72.19
C ILE A 21 25.29 27.93 72.55
N SER A 22 26.37 28.15 71.76
CA SER A 22 27.84 28.42 72.02
C SER A 22 28.64 27.63 73.10
N PRO A 23 29.98 27.42 72.99
CA PRO A 23 31.01 28.49 72.99
C PRO A 23 32.33 28.28 72.18
N VAL A 24 32.84 29.42 71.70
CA VAL A 24 34.22 29.97 71.67
C VAL A 24 35.44 29.03 71.84
N SER A 25 36.43 29.15 70.94
CA SER A 25 37.87 29.07 71.24
C SER A 25 38.72 29.83 70.21
N LEU A 26 39.72 30.56 70.73
CA LEU A 26 40.60 31.59 70.15
C LEU A 26 41.65 31.10 69.12
N GLY A 27 42.13 32.02 68.26
CA GLY A 27 43.37 31.86 67.48
C GLY A 27 43.80 33.08 66.63
N PHE A 28 44.55 34.00 67.26
CA PHE A 28 45.53 35.00 66.77
C PHE A 28 45.65 35.44 65.27
N ILE A 29 45.39 36.75 65.06
CA ILE A 29 46.21 37.83 64.44
C ILE A 29 47.30 37.46 63.40
N VAL A 30 47.16 37.99 62.17
CA VAL A 30 48.14 38.87 61.49
C VAL A 30 47.39 39.87 60.60
N VAL A 31 47.57 41.16 60.89
CA VAL A 31 47.13 42.30 60.07
C VAL A 31 48.24 42.59 59.06
N HIS A 32 47.90 42.64 57.78
CA HIS A 32 48.72 43.33 56.78
C HIS A 32 47.81 44.32 56.06
N GLU A 33 48.03 45.61 56.32
CA GLU A 33 47.52 46.71 55.51
C GLU A 33 48.16 46.63 54.11
N CYS A 34 47.34 46.74 53.06
CA CYS A 34 47.79 47.33 51.81
C CYS A 34 46.60 47.99 51.09
N PHE A 35 46.87 49.21 50.62
CA PHE A 35 46.00 50.22 50.06
C PHE A 35 45.22 49.82 48.79
N SER A 36 44.07 50.49 48.62
CA SER A 36 43.56 51.11 47.37
C SER A 36 43.27 50.23 46.14
N GLU A 37 42.01 50.19 45.70
CA GLU A 37 41.57 50.88 44.47
C GLU A 37 40.06 50.70 44.24
N HIS A 38 39.43 51.77 43.74
CA HIS A 38 38.02 51.84 43.41
C HIS A 38 37.60 50.83 42.33
N GLY A 39 36.68 49.93 42.67
CA GLY A 39 35.97 49.08 41.72
C GLY A 39 34.49 49.46 41.66
N ILE A 40 34.14 50.30 40.70
CA ILE A 40 32.77 50.64 40.32
C ILE A 40 32.09 49.34 39.82
N PHE A 41 31.03 48.89 40.50
CA PHE A 41 30.13 47.86 39.99
C PHE A 41 29.40 48.40 38.75
N PRO A 42 29.44 47.73 37.58
CA PRO A 42 28.67 48.18 36.44
C PRO A 42 27.18 47.93 36.69
N MET A 43 26.43 49.03 36.72
CA MET A 43 24.98 49.10 36.65
C MET A 43 24.46 48.23 35.48
N GLU A 44 23.44 47.40 35.75
CA GLU A 44 22.69 46.66 34.74
C GLU A 44 22.26 47.60 33.60
N SER A 45 22.73 47.31 32.39
CA SER A 45 22.30 48.03 31.19
C SER A 45 20.82 47.75 30.94
N VAL A 46 19.98 48.76 31.07
CA VAL A 46 18.60 48.73 30.54
C VAL A 46 18.72 48.48 29.03
N THR A 47 18.35 47.28 28.58
CA THR A 47 18.40 46.88 27.18
C THR A 47 17.47 47.77 26.36
N ALA A 48 18.03 48.70 25.60
CA ALA A 48 17.28 49.59 24.72
C ALA A 48 16.53 48.77 23.66
N MET A 49 15.21 48.68 23.76
CA MET A 49 14.37 47.98 22.77
C MET A 49 14.58 48.55 21.37
N LEU A 50 14.62 47.66 20.37
CA LEU A 50 14.72 48.08 18.97
C LEU A 50 13.39 48.69 18.51
N THR A 51 13.50 49.72 17.67
CA THR A 51 12.39 50.33 16.93
C THR A 51 12.68 50.26 15.44
N ASP A 52 11.63 50.29 14.61
CA ASP A 52 11.77 50.21 13.15
C ASP A 52 12.65 51.36 12.62
N THR A 53 12.48 52.57 13.16
CA THR A 53 13.32 53.74 12.85
C THR A 53 14.80 53.49 13.17
N LYS A 54 15.09 52.85 14.30
CA LYS A 54 16.47 52.53 14.70
C LYS A 54 17.09 51.49 13.76
N LEU A 55 16.31 50.51 13.29
CA LEU A 55 16.76 49.50 12.33
C LEU A 55 17.09 50.09 10.95
N ARG A 56 16.28 51.02 10.45
CA ARG A 56 16.53 51.70 9.17
C ARG A 56 17.81 52.53 9.19
N ASN A 57 18.19 53.05 10.35
CA ASN A 57 19.36 53.91 10.52
C ASN A 57 20.66 53.16 10.85
N LEU A 58 20.63 51.81 10.90
CA LEU A 58 21.84 51.02 11.14
C LEU A 58 22.78 51.06 9.94
N LYS A 59 24.02 51.49 10.15
CA LYS A 59 25.05 51.56 9.11
C LYS A 59 25.97 50.33 9.14
N PRO A 60 26.41 49.84 7.97
CA PRO A 60 27.40 48.77 7.92
C PRO A 60 28.70 49.20 8.62
N GLN A 61 29.37 48.24 9.27
CA GLN A 61 30.70 48.40 9.86
C GLN A 61 31.66 47.37 9.25
N GLU A 62 32.97 47.53 9.48
CA GLU A 62 33.99 46.60 8.94
C GLU A 62 33.79 45.14 9.38
N LYS A 63 33.19 44.92 10.55
CA LYS A 63 32.90 43.59 11.10
C LYS A 63 31.42 43.44 11.43
N LEU A 64 30.95 42.18 11.41
CA LEU A 64 29.59 41.86 11.83
C LEU A 64 29.39 42.27 13.29
N TYR A 65 28.38 43.10 13.54
CA TYR A 65 28.01 43.53 14.87
C TYR A 65 26.57 43.15 15.20
N LYS A 66 26.29 43.04 16.51
CA LYS A 66 24.99 42.64 17.05
C LYS A 66 24.35 43.84 17.74
N VAL A 67 23.08 44.08 17.46
CA VAL A 67 22.25 45.03 18.19
C VAL A 67 21.15 44.24 18.89
N ASN A 68 21.20 44.17 20.21
CA ASN A 68 20.25 43.39 21.00
C ASN A 68 18.86 44.04 20.98
N ASP A 69 17.84 43.19 20.91
CA ASP A 69 16.45 43.50 21.27
C ASP A 69 16.14 42.80 22.61
N ARG A 70 14.86 42.67 22.93
CA ARG A 70 14.39 41.90 24.09
C ARG A 70 14.60 40.40 23.94
N ASP A 71 14.61 39.68 25.08
CA ASP A 71 14.36 38.25 25.13
C ASP A 71 15.36 37.36 24.36
N GLY A 72 16.60 37.83 24.19
CA GLY A 72 17.65 37.13 23.43
C GLY A 72 17.53 37.25 21.91
N LEU A 73 16.50 37.96 21.41
CA LEU A 73 16.42 38.39 20.02
C LEU A 73 17.44 39.50 19.80
N TYR A 74 18.15 39.44 18.68
CA TYR A 74 19.06 40.49 18.27
C TYR A 74 19.10 40.60 16.75
N VAL A 75 19.60 41.72 16.29
CA VAL A 75 19.82 41.99 14.88
C VAL A 75 21.32 41.89 14.60
N ALA A 76 21.67 41.07 13.61
CA ALA A 76 23.02 40.97 13.08
C ALA A 76 23.11 41.78 11.79
N VAL A 77 23.99 42.79 11.78
CA VAL A 77 24.29 43.63 10.62
C VAL A 77 25.61 43.15 10.04
N THR A 78 25.62 42.77 8.76
CA THR A 78 26.84 42.35 8.06
C THR A 78 27.61 43.57 7.53
N ALA A 79 28.89 43.40 7.21
CA ALA A 79 29.70 44.44 6.56
C ALA A 79 29.14 44.91 5.20
N ALA A 80 28.36 44.05 4.53
CA ALA A 80 27.63 44.38 3.31
C ALA A 80 26.28 45.11 3.55
N GLY A 81 25.94 45.41 4.80
CA GLY A 81 24.70 46.11 5.17
C GLY A 81 23.45 45.25 5.26
N SER A 82 23.56 43.91 5.15
CA SER A 82 22.42 43.01 5.34
C SER A 82 22.06 42.94 6.83
N ILE A 83 20.84 43.32 7.16
CA ILE A 83 20.27 43.27 8.51
C ILE A 83 19.46 41.97 8.64
N SER A 84 19.74 41.15 9.66
CA SER A 84 19.02 39.88 9.89
C SER A 84 18.62 39.68 11.35
N PHE A 85 17.40 39.20 11.58
CA PHE A 85 16.92 38.87 12.92
C PHE A 85 17.41 37.48 13.32
N ARG A 86 18.03 37.38 14.49
CA ARG A 86 18.58 36.15 15.06
C ARG A 86 18.20 36.01 16.52
N TYR A 87 18.04 34.76 16.96
CA TYR A 87 17.75 34.41 18.34
C TYR A 87 18.73 33.35 18.81
N ASN A 88 19.42 33.63 19.92
CA ASN A 88 20.30 32.68 20.60
C ASN A 88 19.54 32.02 21.73
N TYR A 89 19.62 30.69 21.81
CA TYR A 89 18.99 29.92 22.86
C TYR A 89 19.87 28.75 23.28
N SER A 90 19.66 28.26 24.51
CA SER A 90 20.28 27.04 24.99
C SER A 90 19.26 25.92 25.05
N ILE A 91 19.62 24.74 24.57
CA ILE A 91 18.83 23.52 24.72
C ILE A 91 19.77 22.36 25.01
N ASN A 92 19.48 21.57 26.04
CA ASN A 92 20.33 20.46 26.50
C ASN A 92 21.81 20.86 26.71
N GLY A 93 22.06 22.04 27.31
CA GLY A 93 23.41 22.55 27.58
C GLY A 93 24.19 23.03 26.36
N ARG A 94 23.58 23.06 25.16
CA ARG A 94 24.21 23.54 23.92
C ARG A 94 23.60 24.86 23.47
N GLN A 95 24.46 25.82 23.12
CA GLN A 95 24.04 27.09 22.53
C GLN A 95 23.79 26.92 21.04
N GLU A 96 22.62 27.34 20.57
CA GLU A 96 22.22 27.32 19.16
C GLU A 96 21.66 28.69 18.75
N THR A 97 21.75 29.00 17.46
CA THR A 97 21.22 30.25 16.88
C THR A 97 20.23 29.94 15.77
N ILE A 98 19.04 30.53 15.81
CA ILE A 98 18.11 30.55 14.68
C ILE A 98 18.08 31.94 14.03
N THR A 99 18.11 31.99 12.71
CA THR A 99 17.91 33.21 11.91
C THR A 99 16.48 33.22 11.40
N PHE A 100 15.68 34.25 11.71
CA PHE A 100 14.29 34.33 11.29
C PHE A 100 14.12 34.83 9.85
N GLY A 101 14.89 35.84 9.46
CA GLY A 101 14.83 36.46 8.14
C GLY A 101 15.66 37.74 8.06
N ARG A 102 15.76 38.33 6.85
CA ARG A 102 16.37 39.65 6.63
C ARG A 102 15.34 40.75 6.89
N TYR A 103 15.77 41.90 7.36
CA TYR A 103 14.95 43.10 7.50
C TYR A 103 14.94 43.90 6.19
N GLY A 104 13.78 44.37 5.73
CA GLY A 104 13.65 45.22 4.53
C GLY A 104 12.48 44.84 3.61
N VAL A 105 12.39 45.49 2.44
CA VAL A 105 11.38 45.22 1.41
C VAL A 105 11.60 43.81 0.84
N GLY A 106 10.64 42.91 1.04
CA GLY A 106 10.75 41.46 0.73
C GLY A 106 11.38 40.60 1.84
N GLY A 107 11.70 41.21 2.98
CA GLY A 107 12.14 40.55 4.20
C GLY A 107 11.01 40.39 5.23
N ILE A 108 11.38 40.33 6.51
CA ILE A 108 10.43 40.32 7.63
C ILE A 108 10.51 41.61 8.44
N THR A 109 9.40 41.99 9.06
CA THR A 109 9.33 43.18 9.93
C THR A 109 9.82 42.88 11.36
N LEU A 110 10.07 43.92 12.15
CA LEU A 110 10.40 43.76 13.58
C LEU A 110 9.25 43.09 14.36
N ALA A 111 8.00 43.40 14.00
CA ALA A 111 6.82 42.79 14.64
C ALA A 111 6.76 41.28 14.36
N GLU A 112 6.90 40.88 13.10
CA GLU A 112 6.94 39.46 12.68
C GLU A 112 8.12 38.72 13.32
N ALA A 113 9.28 39.37 13.46
CA ALA A 113 10.43 38.78 14.13
C ALA A 113 10.14 38.49 15.62
N ARG A 114 9.39 39.37 16.29
CA ARG A 114 8.96 39.19 17.69
C ARG A 114 7.87 38.12 17.84
N GLU A 115 6.99 37.96 16.86
CA GLU A 115 6.01 36.87 16.82
C GLU A 115 6.70 35.51 16.66
N ARG A 116 7.59 35.37 15.67
CA ARG A 116 8.41 34.16 15.45
C ARG A 116 9.30 33.82 16.63
N LEU A 117 9.74 34.82 17.40
CA LEU A 117 10.44 34.60 18.68
C LEU A 117 9.53 33.89 19.69
N GLY A 118 8.27 34.29 19.80
CA GLY A 118 7.30 33.64 20.68
C GLY A 118 7.08 32.17 20.32
N GLU A 119 6.93 31.86 19.04
CA GLU A 119 6.84 30.48 18.53
C GLU A 119 8.11 29.68 18.81
N ALA A 120 9.29 30.27 18.58
CA ALA A 120 10.57 29.64 18.85
C ALA A 120 10.76 29.33 20.34
N LYS A 121 10.37 30.25 21.24
CA LYS A 121 10.39 30.01 22.68
C LYS A 121 9.49 28.85 23.10
N LYS A 122 8.26 28.76 22.54
CA LYS A 122 7.36 27.62 22.78
C LYS A 122 7.96 26.28 22.32
N MET A 123 8.68 26.27 21.20
CA MET A 123 9.38 25.06 20.74
C MET A 123 10.54 24.68 21.65
N VAL A 124 11.35 25.66 22.09
CA VAL A 124 12.48 25.42 23.00
C VAL A 124 12.00 24.92 24.36
N SER A 125 10.92 25.48 24.92
CA SER A 125 10.35 24.99 26.19
C SER A 125 9.79 23.57 26.08
N ALA A 126 9.32 23.18 24.88
CA ALA A 126 8.94 21.81 24.57
C ALA A 126 10.11 20.88 24.23
N GLY A 127 11.37 21.30 24.45
CA GLY A 127 12.57 20.50 24.20
C GLY A 127 12.94 20.33 22.72
N LYS A 128 12.34 21.10 21.81
CA LYS A 128 12.59 21.03 20.36
C LYS A 128 13.43 22.23 19.90
N SER A 129 14.52 21.97 19.18
CA SER A 129 15.38 23.02 18.59
C SER A 129 14.73 23.65 17.33
N PRO A 130 14.39 24.95 17.34
CA PRO A 130 13.84 25.64 16.16
C PRO A 130 14.83 25.68 14.99
N ALA A 131 16.14 25.84 15.27
CA ALA A 131 17.15 25.90 14.21
C ALA A 131 17.28 24.56 13.47
N LYS A 132 17.24 23.44 14.20
CA LYS A 132 17.26 22.10 13.61
C LYS A 132 15.98 21.78 12.85
N GLU A 133 14.81 22.18 13.33
CA GLU A 133 13.55 21.97 12.59
C GLU A 133 13.54 22.80 11.29
N LYS A 134 14.00 24.06 11.34
CA LYS A 134 14.17 24.90 10.14
C LYS A 134 15.18 24.30 9.15
N ALA A 135 16.30 23.78 9.64
CA ALA A 135 17.30 23.11 8.80
C ALA A 135 16.74 21.81 8.18
N ARG A 136 16.02 20.99 8.96
CA ARG A 136 15.34 19.78 8.49
C ARG A 136 14.28 20.08 7.43
N ALA A 137 13.47 21.12 7.64
CA ALA A 137 12.48 21.59 6.66
C ALA A 137 13.16 22.02 5.35
N LYS A 138 14.26 22.79 5.43
CA LYS A 138 15.01 23.22 4.25
C LYS A 138 15.70 22.07 3.52
N ALA A 139 16.27 21.11 4.25
CA ALA A 139 16.87 19.91 3.68
C ALA A 139 15.81 19.03 2.99
N ARG A 140 14.62 18.91 3.57
CA ARG A 140 13.47 18.20 2.96
C ARG A 140 13.03 18.82 1.63
N ILE A 141 12.93 20.15 1.56
CA ILE A 141 12.52 20.83 0.32
C ILE A 141 13.58 20.66 -0.78
N LYS A 142 14.87 20.74 -0.41
CA LYS A 142 15.99 20.62 -1.36
C LYS A 142 16.21 19.18 -1.86
N GLY A 143 15.87 18.18 -1.05
CA GLY A 143 15.93 16.75 -1.39
C GLY A 143 14.57 16.12 -1.72
N ALA A 144 13.53 16.91 -1.96
CA ALA A 144 12.19 16.40 -2.26
C ALA A 144 12.19 15.74 -3.63
N GLU A 145 12.11 14.40 -3.61
CA GLU A 145 12.00 13.57 -4.80
C GLU A 145 10.63 13.75 -5.49
N THR A 146 10.60 13.49 -6.79
CA THR A 146 9.38 13.53 -7.59
C THR A 146 8.48 12.31 -7.32
N PHE A 147 7.23 12.38 -7.76
CA PHE A 147 6.31 11.26 -7.70
C PHE A 147 6.87 10.02 -8.43
N ASP A 148 7.55 10.19 -9.58
CA ASP A 148 8.15 9.07 -10.32
C ASP A 148 9.22 8.34 -9.50
N ALA A 149 10.10 9.08 -8.82
CA ALA A 149 11.11 8.50 -7.95
C ALA A 149 10.48 7.71 -6.79
N TRP A 150 9.39 8.22 -6.21
CA TRP A 150 8.64 7.50 -5.16
C TRP A 150 7.90 6.28 -5.69
N ALA A 151 7.27 6.38 -6.86
CA ALA A 151 6.58 5.28 -7.53
C ALA A 151 7.55 4.14 -7.86
N GLU A 152 8.74 4.43 -8.38
CA GLU A 152 9.76 3.40 -8.67
C GLU A 152 10.34 2.76 -7.41
N LYS A 153 10.50 3.53 -6.32
CA LYS A 153 10.88 2.95 -5.02
C LYS A 153 9.79 2.04 -4.46
N TRP A 154 8.52 2.43 -4.62
CA TRP A 154 7.38 1.64 -4.19
C TRP A 154 7.22 0.36 -5.00
N LEU A 155 7.27 0.43 -6.33
CA LEU A 155 7.17 -0.73 -7.23
C LEU A 155 8.27 -1.76 -6.96
N ARG A 156 9.49 -1.31 -6.63
CA ARG A 156 10.62 -2.19 -6.28
C ARG A 156 10.57 -2.72 -4.85
N GLY A 157 10.26 -1.86 -3.88
CA GLY A 157 10.42 -2.19 -2.47
C GLY A 157 9.18 -2.81 -1.81
N TYR A 158 7.98 -2.58 -2.35
CA TYR A 158 6.76 -3.10 -1.76
C TYR A 158 6.55 -4.57 -2.14
N GLN A 159 6.33 -5.42 -1.12
CA GLN A 159 6.10 -6.84 -1.30
C GLN A 159 4.73 -7.08 -1.94
N MET A 160 4.72 -7.51 -3.19
CA MET A 160 3.52 -7.87 -3.96
C MET A 160 3.86 -8.98 -4.96
N ALA A 161 2.85 -9.72 -5.41
CA ALA A 161 3.04 -10.71 -6.47
C ALA A 161 3.50 -10.05 -7.78
N ASP A 162 4.33 -10.73 -8.57
CA ASP A 162 4.93 -10.16 -9.79
C ASP A 162 3.85 -9.71 -10.78
N SER A 163 2.82 -10.53 -11.01
CA SER A 163 1.67 -10.15 -11.84
C SER A 163 0.94 -8.88 -11.37
N THR A 164 0.90 -8.65 -10.05
CA THR A 164 0.31 -7.42 -9.49
C THR A 164 1.24 -6.23 -9.69
N ARG A 165 2.56 -6.44 -9.56
CA ARG A 165 3.57 -5.42 -9.84
C ARG A 165 3.55 -5.00 -11.30
N ASP A 166 3.50 -5.95 -12.22
CA ASP A 166 3.50 -5.69 -13.66
C ASP A 166 2.24 -4.93 -14.09
N MET A 167 1.07 -5.35 -13.60
CA MET A 167 -0.17 -4.62 -13.87
C MET A 167 -0.14 -3.20 -13.27
N ARG A 168 0.40 -3.02 -12.05
CA ARG A 168 0.52 -1.69 -11.42
C ARG A 168 1.50 -0.81 -12.18
N ARG A 169 2.63 -1.36 -12.62
CA ARG A 169 3.62 -0.69 -13.47
C ARG A 169 3.00 -0.24 -14.78
N SER A 170 2.26 -1.11 -15.47
CA SER A 170 1.59 -0.75 -16.72
C SER A 170 0.58 0.39 -16.56
N VAL A 171 -0.26 0.35 -15.50
CA VAL A 171 -1.20 1.44 -15.21
C VAL A 171 -0.47 2.73 -14.83
N TYR A 172 0.58 2.61 -14.00
CA TYR A 172 1.43 3.74 -13.62
C TYR A 172 2.05 4.44 -14.83
N GLU A 173 2.72 3.70 -15.71
CA GLU A 173 3.42 4.24 -16.88
C GLU A 173 2.46 4.90 -17.87
N ARG A 174 1.28 4.32 -18.09
CA ARG A 174 0.30 4.82 -19.06
C ARG A 174 -0.52 6.01 -18.53
N GLU A 175 -0.97 5.94 -17.28
CA GLU A 175 -1.98 6.88 -16.77
C GLU A 175 -1.37 7.93 -15.82
N LEU A 176 -0.43 7.54 -14.95
CA LEU A 176 0.06 8.41 -13.88
C LEU A 176 1.36 9.15 -14.24
N LYS A 177 2.33 8.44 -14.82
CA LYS A 177 3.65 9.00 -15.14
C LYS A 177 3.60 10.24 -16.03
N PRO A 178 2.76 10.31 -17.10
CA PRO A 178 2.68 11.49 -17.95
C PRO A 178 2.18 12.75 -17.24
N HIS A 179 1.33 12.59 -16.22
CA HIS A 179 0.65 13.70 -15.53
C HIS A 179 1.38 14.11 -14.25
N PHE A 180 1.78 13.13 -13.43
CA PHE A 180 2.33 13.35 -12.09
C PHE A 180 3.82 13.07 -11.96
N GLY A 181 4.44 12.35 -12.91
CA GLY A 181 5.79 11.81 -12.74
C GLY A 181 6.86 12.84 -12.36
N ASN A 182 6.80 14.03 -12.96
CA ASN A 182 7.76 15.12 -12.71
C ASN A 182 7.40 16.03 -11.54
N GLN A 183 6.21 15.88 -10.96
CA GLN A 183 5.73 16.72 -9.87
C GLN A 183 6.25 16.20 -8.53
N LYS A 184 6.42 17.09 -7.56
CA LYS A 184 6.67 16.71 -6.17
C LYS A 184 5.36 16.28 -5.50
N LEU A 185 5.46 15.46 -4.45
CA LEU A 185 4.27 15.01 -3.72
C LEU A 185 3.43 16.16 -3.12
N VAL A 186 4.05 17.30 -2.83
CA VAL A 186 3.37 18.50 -2.30
C VAL A 186 2.63 19.31 -3.36
N GLU A 187 2.92 19.08 -4.64
CA GLU A 187 2.30 19.79 -5.77
C GLU A 187 1.01 19.11 -6.21
N ILE A 188 0.90 17.79 -6.00
CA ILE A 188 -0.25 16.99 -6.41
C ILE A 188 -1.37 17.12 -5.38
N ASN A 189 -2.51 17.67 -5.80
CA ASN A 189 -3.69 17.82 -4.96
C ASN A 189 -4.81 16.83 -5.35
N HIS A 190 -5.92 16.86 -4.61
CA HIS A 190 -7.05 15.95 -4.83
C HIS A 190 -7.90 16.30 -6.06
N GLU A 191 -7.92 17.57 -6.48
CA GLU A 191 -8.60 18.03 -7.70
C GLU A 191 -7.85 17.54 -8.95
N ASP A 192 -6.52 17.56 -8.94
CA ASP A 192 -5.68 17.00 -10.01
C ASP A 192 -5.96 15.50 -10.18
N LEU A 193 -6.03 14.78 -9.05
CA LEU A 193 -6.33 13.36 -9.05
C LEU A 193 -7.75 13.08 -9.57
N ARG A 194 -8.73 13.88 -9.17
CA ARG A 194 -10.12 13.76 -9.65
C ARG A 194 -10.20 13.99 -11.15
N THR A 195 -9.60 15.08 -11.64
CA THR A 195 -9.54 15.42 -13.07
C THR A 195 -8.94 14.27 -13.88
N LEU A 196 -7.84 13.68 -13.40
CA LEU A 196 -7.23 12.52 -14.05
C LEU A 196 -8.17 11.30 -14.06
N THR A 197 -8.81 10.99 -12.93
CA THR A 197 -9.71 9.83 -12.86
C THR A 197 -10.95 10.00 -13.73
N ASP A 198 -11.50 11.21 -13.81
CA ASP A 198 -12.68 11.52 -14.62
C ASP A 198 -12.36 11.38 -16.12
N ALA A 199 -11.21 11.90 -16.57
CA ALA A 199 -10.75 11.71 -17.95
C ALA A 199 -10.55 10.23 -18.34
N ILE A 200 -10.11 9.38 -17.40
CA ILE A 200 -9.99 7.93 -17.64
C ILE A 200 -11.38 7.26 -17.71
N VAL A 201 -12.34 7.72 -16.90
CA VAL A 201 -13.73 7.24 -16.93
C VAL A 201 -14.40 7.62 -18.24
N GLU A 202 -14.24 8.87 -18.70
CA GLU A 202 -14.79 9.37 -19.97
C GLU A 202 -14.28 8.59 -21.19
N ARG A 203 -13.03 8.13 -21.13
CA ARG A 203 -12.45 7.20 -22.12
C ARG A 203 -13.04 5.78 -22.09
N GLY A 204 -13.94 5.47 -21.16
CA GLY A 204 -14.59 4.17 -21.01
C GLY A 204 -13.78 3.16 -20.18
N ALA A 205 -12.85 3.60 -19.34
CA ALA A 205 -11.99 2.74 -18.53
C ALA A 205 -12.15 2.93 -17.00
N PRO A 206 -13.37 2.82 -16.43
CA PRO A 206 -13.62 3.14 -15.01
C PRO A 206 -12.83 2.27 -14.03
N ALA A 207 -12.58 1.00 -14.35
CA ALA A 207 -11.76 0.11 -13.52
C ALA A 207 -10.29 0.59 -13.46
N THR A 208 -9.76 1.06 -14.59
CA THR A 208 -8.43 1.67 -14.65
C THR A 208 -8.37 2.94 -13.83
N ALA A 209 -9.40 3.80 -13.89
CA ALA A 209 -9.46 5.04 -13.10
C ALA A 209 -9.37 4.77 -11.58
N VAL A 210 -10.18 3.83 -11.09
CA VAL A 210 -10.13 3.41 -9.68
C VAL A 210 -8.77 2.84 -9.32
N HIS A 211 -8.15 2.08 -10.23
CA HIS A 211 -6.82 1.51 -10.00
C HIS A 211 -5.71 2.58 -9.99
N SER A 212 -5.78 3.58 -10.87
CA SER A 212 -4.86 4.72 -10.88
C SER A 212 -4.90 5.47 -9.54
N ARG A 213 -6.11 5.75 -9.02
CA ARG A 213 -6.29 6.34 -7.69
C ARG A 213 -5.69 5.47 -6.58
N GLU A 214 -5.86 4.15 -6.66
CA GLU A 214 -5.29 3.21 -5.69
C GLU A 214 -3.75 3.24 -5.71
N ILE A 215 -3.13 3.29 -6.90
CA ILE A 215 -1.67 3.42 -7.02
C ILE A 215 -1.20 4.73 -6.37
N VAL A 216 -1.86 5.86 -6.66
CA VAL A 216 -1.52 7.15 -6.04
C VAL A 216 -1.58 7.05 -4.52
N MET A 217 -2.64 6.46 -3.97
CA MET A 217 -2.76 6.26 -2.52
C MET A 217 -1.58 5.45 -1.96
N GLN A 218 -1.22 4.35 -2.62
CA GLN A 218 -0.15 3.46 -2.15
C GLN A 218 1.24 4.12 -2.23
N VAL A 219 1.51 4.88 -3.30
CA VAL A 219 2.77 5.64 -3.44
C VAL A 219 2.89 6.71 -2.36
N PHE A 220 1.81 7.46 -2.09
CA PHE A 220 1.80 8.46 -1.03
C PHE A 220 1.99 7.82 0.36
N ARG A 221 1.28 6.74 0.66
CA ARG A 221 1.46 5.99 1.92
C ARG A 221 2.89 5.48 2.09
N TRP A 222 3.46 4.92 1.03
CA TRP A 222 4.85 4.45 1.01
C TRP A 222 5.86 5.56 1.30
N ALA A 223 5.60 6.77 0.79
CA ALA A 223 6.41 7.96 1.05
C ALA A 223 6.23 8.46 2.50
N ILE A 224 5.00 8.47 3.01
CA ILE A 224 4.68 8.87 4.40
C ILE A 224 5.36 7.94 5.41
N GLU A 225 5.31 6.63 5.19
CA GLU A 225 6.01 5.62 6.01
C GLU A 225 7.53 5.84 6.05
N ARG A 226 8.10 6.46 5.01
CA ARG A 226 9.52 6.82 4.90
C ARG A 226 9.83 8.25 5.33
N GLY A 227 8.90 8.86 6.05
CA GLY A 227 9.09 10.15 6.71
C GLY A 227 8.80 11.36 5.83
N GLN A 228 8.10 11.22 4.70
CA GLN A 228 7.52 12.38 4.01
C GLN A 228 6.31 12.89 4.81
N LYS A 229 6.24 14.21 5.05
CA LYS A 229 5.09 14.85 5.70
C LYS A 229 4.21 15.46 4.60
N VAL A 230 3.39 14.62 3.97
CA VAL A 230 2.41 15.00 2.95
C VAL A 230 1.10 14.29 3.25
N GLU A 231 -0.01 14.88 2.81
CA GLU A 231 -1.33 14.24 2.86
C GLU A 231 -1.58 13.52 1.54
N SER A 232 -2.28 12.38 1.57
CA SER A 232 -2.60 11.67 0.33
C SER A 232 -3.79 12.32 -0.37
N PRO A 233 -3.67 12.78 -1.63
CA PRO A 233 -4.80 13.33 -2.37
C PRO A 233 -5.92 12.30 -2.57
N ALA A 234 -5.57 11.01 -2.53
CA ALA A 234 -6.51 9.91 -2.68
C ALA A 234 -7.49 9.79 -1.50
N ASP A 235 -7.16 10.28 -0.31
CA ASP A 235 -8.05 10.18 0.86
C ASP A 235 -9.35 10.98 0.68
N LEU A 236 -9.31 12.04 -0.14
CA LEU A 236 -10.46 12.86 -0.51
C LEU A 236 -11.20 12.36 -1.77
N VAL A 237 -10.60 11.45 -2.55
CA VAL A 237 -11.19 10.87 -3.76
C VAL A 237 -11.58 9.41 -3.49
N ARG A 238 -12.83 9.18 -3.08
CA ARG A 238 -13.31 7.83 -2.75
C ARG A 238 -13.48 6.98 -4.02
N PRO A 239 -13.10 5.69 -4.02
CA PRO A 239 -13.32 4.82 -5.17
C PRO A 239 -14.77 4.82 -5.69
N ALA A 240 -15.74 4.85 -4.78
CA ALA A 240 -17.17 4.88 -5.11
C ALA A 240 -17.63 6.18 -5.79
N SER A 241 -16.88 7.29 -5.68
CA SER A 241 -17.18 8.51 -6.44
C SER A 241 -16.61 8.48 -7.86
N ILE A 242 -15.69 7.55 -8.16
CA ILE A 242 -15.13 7.37 -9.51
C ILE A 242 -16.02 6.41 -10.31
N ALA A 243 -16.31 5.24 -9.75
CA ALA A 243 -17.16 4.25 -10.39
C ALA A 243 -17.82 3.32 -9.38
N LYS A 244 -19.08 2.96 -9.66
CA LYS A 244 -19.79 1.86 -9.00
C LYS A 244 -19.73 0.64 -9.89
N PHE A 245 -19.12 -0.43 -9.40
CA PHE A 245 -19.16 -1.73 -10.06
C PHE A 245 -20.24 -2.56 -9.40
N GLU A 246 -21.20 -3.03 -10.19
CA GLU A 246 -22.14 -4.04 -9.71
C GLU A 246 -21.43 -5.39 -9.64
N PRO A 247 -21.42 -6.05 -8.46
CA PRO A 247 -20.99 -7.43 -8.34
C PRO A 247 -21.83 -8.29 -9.31
N ARG A 248 -21.17 -9.05 -10.18
CA ARG A 248 -21.85 -10.04 -11.00
C ARG A 248 -21.96 -11.33 -10.20
N ASP A 249 -23.18 -11.80 -9.96
CA ASP A 249 -23.49 -13.06 -9.28
C ASP A 249 -24.19 -14.02 -10.24
N ARG A 250 -23.45 -14.50 -11.25
CA ARG A 250 -23.99 -15.42 -12.25
C ARG A 250 -23.39 -16.82 -12.13
N ALA A 251 -24.26 -17.82 -12.17
CA ALA A 251 -23.97 -19.22 -12.45
C ALA A 251 -24.77 -19.64 -13.70
N LEU A 252 -24.21 -20.55 -14.50
CA LEU A 252 -24.89 -21.11 -15.66
C LEU A 252 -25.79 -22.26 -15.22
N GLY A 253 -26.97 -22.39 -15.83
CA GLY A 253 -27.81 -23.58 -15.67
C GLY A 253 -27.33 -24.77 -16.52
N PRO A 254 -27.83 -26.00 -16.27
CA PRO A 254 -27.53 -27.18 -17.08
C PRO A 254 -27.72 -26.98 -18.60
N ASP A 255 -28.81 -26.34 -19.01
CA ASP A 255 -29.08 -26.07 -20.43
C ASP A 255 -28.10 -25.06 -21.03
N GLU A 256 -27.66 -24.07 -20.25
CA GLU A 256 -26.64 -23.10 -20.67
C GLU A 256 -25.26 -23.76 -20.81
N ILE A 257 -24.94 -24.75 -19.97
CA ILE A 257 -23.72 -25.56 -20.10
C ILE A 257 -23.76 -26.38 -21.40
N ALA A 258 -24.89 -27.02 -21.69
CA ALA A 258 -25.07 -27.75 -22.95
C ALA A 258 -24.91 -26.84 -24.17
N LEU A 259 -25.53 -25.65 -24.14
CA LEU A 259 -25.33 -24.61 -25.16
C LEU A 259 -23.88 -24.18 -25.26
N MET A 260 -23.19 -23.95 -24.15
CA MET A 260 -21.78 -23.59 -24.16
C MET A 260 -20.95 -24.63 -24.93
N TYR A 261 -21.13 -25.92 -24.65
CA TYR A 261 -20.40 -27.00 -25.34
C TYR A 261 -20.69 -27.00 -26.85
N GLN A 262 -21.97 -26.97 -27.22
CA GLN A 262 -22.42 -26.95 -28.62
C GLN A 262 -21.82 -25.77 -29.39
N TYR A 263 -21.87 -24.57 -28.82
CA TYR A 263 -21.37 -23.36 -29.48
C TYR A 263 -19.85 -23.26 -29.47
N LEU A 264 -19.16 -23.78 -28.44
CA LEU A 264 -17.69 -23.84 -28.43
C LEU A 264 -17.15 -24.65 -29.62
N ASP A 265 -17.80 -25.76 -29.97
CA ASP A 265 -17.38 -26.62 -31.08
C ASP A 265 -17.59 -25.96 -32.45
N ARG A 266 -18.47 -24.96 -32.53
CA ARG A 266 -18.75 -24.15 -33.73
C ARG A 266 -17.85 -22.94 -33.90
N ILE A 267 -17.15 -22.49 -32.85
CA ILE A 267 -16.21 -21.35 -32.95
C ILE A 267 -14.97 -21.77 -33.75
N GLY A 268 -14.62 -21.01 -34.79
CA GLY A 268 -13.39 -21.18 -35.56
C GLY A 268 -12.13 -20.84 -34.74
N THR A 269 -11.67 -21.79 -33.94
CA THR A 269 -10.45 -21.67 -33.11
C THR A 269 -9.74 -23.02 -33.01
N ALA A 270 -8.52 -23.03 -32.47
CA ALA A 270 -7.77 -24.27 -32.28
C ALA A 270 -8.48 -25.21 -31.29
N CYS A 271 -8.39 -26.52 -31.53
CA CYS A 271 -8.98 -27.53 -30.64
C CYS A 271 -8.48 -27.40 -29.20
N SER A 272 -7.21 -27.02 -29.01
CA SER A 272 -6.63 -26.75 -27.68
C SER A 272 -7.34 -25.61 -26.94
N VAL A 273 -7.78 -24.56 -27.63
CA VAL A 273 -8.51 -23.44 -27.01
C VAL A 273 -9.91 -23.86 -26.55
N ARG A 274 -10.60 -24.70 -27.34
CA ARG A 274 -11.90 -25.28 -26.94
C ARG A 274 -11.73 -26.20 -25.73
N ALA A 275 -10.71 -27.06 -25.76
CA ALA A 275 -10.37 -27.95 -24.65
C ALA A 275 -10.06 -27.16 -23.37
N ALA A 276 -9.34 -26.03 -23.47
CA ALA A 276 -9.07 -25.17 -22.32
C ALA A 276 -10.34 -24.65 -21.64
N ALA A 277 -11.35 -24.21 -22.42
CA ALA A 277 -12.62 -23.76 -21.87
C ALA A 277 -13.40 -24.89 -21.17
N LYS A 278 -13.44 -26.08 -21.79
CA LYS A 278 -14.08 -27.29 -21.23
C LYS A 278 -13.35 -27.75 -19.95
N LEU A 279 -12.02 -27.76 -19.95
CA LEU A 279 -11.21 -28.11 -18.78
C LEU A 279 -11.38 -27.15 -17.60
N LEU A 280 -11.59 -25.85 -17.83
CA LEU A 280 -11.92 -24.93 -16.73
C LEU A 280 -13.22 -25.30 -16.02
N LEU A 281 -14.22 -25.76 -16.77
CA LEU A 281 -15.47 -26.23 -16.19
C LEU A 281 -15.28 -27.57 -15.47
N LEU A 282 -14.54 -28.51 -16.05
CA LEU A 282 -14.31 -29.84 -15.47
C LEU A 282 -13.47 -29.80 -14.19
N THR A 283 -12.42 -28.98 -14.16
CA THR A 283 -11.40 -29.02 -13.10
C THR A 283 -11.55 -27.92 -12.06
N MET A 284 -12.41 -26.93 -12.32
CA MET A 284 -12.61 -25.75 -11.49
C MET A 284 -11.38 -24.87 -11.27
N VAL A 285 -10.23 -25.10 -11.89
CA VAL A 285 -9.00 -24.31 -11.66
C VAL A 285 -9.13 -22.86 -12.15
N ARG A 286 -8.25 -21.97 -11.70
CA ARG A 286 -8.24 -20.58 -12.18
C ARG A 286 -7.72 -20.54 -13.61
N LYS A 287 -8.16 -19.55 -14.39
CA LYS A 287 -7.67 -19.40 -15.78
C LYS A 287 -6.15 -19.35 -15.90
N SER A 288 -5.47 -18.68 -14.96
CA SER A 288 -4.00 -18.59 -14.92
C SER A 288 -3.33 -19.89 -14.45
N GLU A 289 -4.03 -20.69 -13.65
CA GLU A 289 -3.58 -22.03 -13.26
C GLU A 289 -3.61 -22.96 -14.47
N LEU A 290 -4.66 -22.91 -15.29
CA LEU A 290 -4.75 -23.69 -16.52
C LEU A 290 -3.77 -23.24 -17.60
N THR A 291 -3.73 -21.94 -17.93
CA THR A 291 -2.92 -21.47 -19.07
C THR A 291 -1.42 -21.66 -18.87
N ASN A 292 -0.95 -21.65 -17.62
CA ASN A 292 0.47 -21.84 -17.31
C ASN A 292 0.79 -23.27 -16.86
N ALA A 293 -0.16 -24.22 -16.98
CA ALA A 293 0.05 -25.61 -16.62
C ALA A 293 1.20 -26.22 -17.44
N THR A 294 2.08 -26.97 -16.77
CA THR A 294 3.18 -27.71 -17.41
C THR A 294 2.96 -29.20 -17.29
N TRP A 295 3.56 -29.97 -18.18
CA TRP A 295 3.39 -31.42 -18.18
C TRP A 295 3.95 -32.11 -16.94
N ASN A 296 4.95 -31.53 -16.29
CA ASN A 296 5.54 -32.05 -15.05
C ASN A 296 4.58 -31.98 -13.86
N GLU A 297 3.50 -31.21 -13.96
CA GLU A 297 2.47 -31.13 -12.93
C GLU A 297 1.40 -32.23 -13.05
N ILE A 298 1.33 -32.91 -14.21
CA ILE A 298 0.28 -33.88 -14.54
C ILE A 298 0.80 -35.31 -14.33
N ASN A 299 0.25 -36.00 -13.35
CA ASN A 299 0.44 -37.43 -13.16
C ASN A 299 -0.75 -38.19 -13.78
N PHE A 300 -0.51 -38.79 -14.95
CA PHE A 300 -1.51 -39.56 -15.68
C PHE A 300 -1.87 -40.89 -15.01
N SER A 301 -0.95 -41.54 -14.28
CA SER A 301 -1.24 -42.82 -13.62
C SER A 301 -2.10 -42.66 -12.38
N GLU A 302 -1.92 -41.56 -11.65
CA GLU A 302 -2.71 -41.23 -10.44
C GLU A 302 -3.98 -40.41 -10.73
N ALA A 303 -4.18 -40.02 -11.99
CA ALA A 303 -5.21 -39.08 -12.41
C ALA A 303 -5.18 -37.78 -11.57
N LEU A 304 -3.98 -37.20 -11.42
CA LEU A 304 -3.74 -36.09 -10.50
C LEU A 304 -2.94 -34.98 -11.16
N TRP A 305 -3.44 -33.76 -11.07
CA TRP A 305 -2.71 -32.55 -11.39
C TRP A 305 -2.32 -31.81 -10.10
N THR A 306 -1.02 -31.64 -9.88
CA THR A 306 -0.48 -30.94 -8.70
C THR A 306 0.07 -29.58 -9.09
N ILE A 307 -0.64 -28.52 -8.73
CA ILE A 307 -0.19 -27.15 -8.97
C ILE A 307 0.76 -26.72 -7.84
N PRO A 308 2.00 -26.33 -8.15
CA PRO A 308 3.00 -26.01 -7.15
C PRO A 308 2.66 -24.72 -6.39
N LYS A 309 3.10 -24.62 -5.14
CA LYS A 309 2.80 -23.49 -4.25
C LYS A 309 3.27 -22.14 -4.80
N GLU A 310 4.33 -22.15 -5.60
CA GLU A 310 4.94 -20.99 -6.25
C GLU A 310 3.97 -20.33 -7.23
N ARG A 311 3.10 -21.12 -7.87
CA ARG A 311 2.06 -20.65 -8.79
C ARG A 311 0.74 -20.34 -8.12
N MET A 312 0.59 -20.70 -6.85
CA MET A 312 -0.64 -20.53 -6.10
C MET A 312 -0.67 -19.20 -5.34
N LYS A 313 -1.79 -18.47 -5.47
CA LYS A 313 -2.00 -17.18 -4.78
C LYS A 313 -1.85 -17.27 -3.25
N ARG A 314 -2.07 -18.44 -2.65
CA ARG A 314 -2.04 -18.68 -1.20
C ARG A 314 -0.90 -19.58 -0.71
N ARG A 315 0.13 -19.82 -1.55
CA ARG A 315 1.38 -20.50 -1.15
C ARG A 315 1.25 -21.94 -0.60
N ASN A 316 0.12 -22.60 -0.85
CA ASN A 316 -0.05 -24.04 -0.63
C ASN A 316 -0.19 -24.75 -1.99
N PRO A 317 0.42 -25.94 -2.19
CA PRO A 317 0.18 -26.72 -3.40
C PRO A 317 -1.30 -27.05 -3.55
N HIS A 318 -1.81 -27.06 -4.78
CA HIS A 318 -3.20 -27.38 -5.05
C HIS A 318 -3.31 -28.70 -5.82
N LEU A 319 -3.97 -29.67 -5.20
CA LEU A 319 -4.25 -30.97 -5.78
C LEU A 319 -5.57 -30.92 -6.53
N VAL A 320 -5.56 -31.26 -7.82
CA VAL A 320 -6.72 -31.30 -8.72
C VAL A 320 -6.85 -32.74 -9.24
N PHE A 321 -7.87 -33.46 -8.77
CA PHE A 321 -8.14 -34.82 -9.25
C PHE A 321 -8.81 -34.75 -10.61
N LEU A 322 -8.34 -35.54 -11.56
CA LEU A 322 -8.79 -35.50 -12.94
C LEU A 322 -9.85 -36.59 -13.15
N SER A 323 -11.02 -36.20 -13.66
CA SER A 323 -12.00 -37.16 -14.18
C SER A 323 -11.49 -37.81 -15.47
N GLN A 324 -12.11 -38.91 -15.90
CA GLN A 324 -11.75 -39.58 -17.15
C GLN A 324 -11.84 -38.61 -18.35
N GLN A 325 -12.89 -37.81 -18.41
CA GLN A 325 -13.08 -36.79 -19.45
C GLN A 325 -11.96 -35.75 -19.44
N ALA A 326 -11.51 -35.31 -18.27
CA ALA A 326 -10.39 -34.37 -18.16
C ALA A 326 -9.08 -35.01 -18.61
N LEU A 327 -8.83 -36.27 -18.23
CA LEU A 327 -7.67 -37.04 -18.68
C LEU A 327 -7.63 -37.18 -20.20
N ASP A 328 -8.76 -37.51 -20.83
CA ASP A 328 -8.85 -37.63 -22.28
C ASP A 328 -8.43 -36.32 -22.98
N PHE A 329 -8.85 -35.17 -22.43
CA PHE A 329 -8.38 -33.87 -22.92
C PHE A 329 -6.87 -33.70 -22.72
N PHE A 330 -6.30 -34.00 -21.56
CA PHE A 330 -4.86 -33.88 -21.33
C PHE A 330 -4.04 -34.80 -22.26
N ILE A 331 -4.53 -36.02 -22.52
CA ILE A 331 -3.89 -36.96 -23.45
C ILE A 331 -3.92 -36.39 -24.87
N ALA A 332 -5.07 -35.91 -25.34
CA ALA A 332 -5.18 -35.29 -26.67
C ALA A 332 -4.29 -34.03 -26.79
N LEU A 333 -4.25 -33.20 -25.75
CA LEU A 333 -3.41 -32.01 -25.68
C LEU A 333 -1.92 -32.33 -25.73
N LYS A 334 -1.50 -33.51 -25.24
CA LYS A 334 -0.10 -33.93 -25.31
C LYS A 334 0.40 -34.01 -26.75
N THR A 335 -0.44 -34.49 -27.66
CA THR A 335 -0.15 -34.51 -29.10
C THR A 335 -0.10 -33.10 -29.69
N PHE A 336 -1.01 -32.22 -29.29
CA PHE A 336 -1.08 -30.85 -29.82
C PHE A 336 0.04 -29.93 -29.30
N ALA A 337 0.63 -30.23 -28.14
CA ALA A 337 1.66 -29.40 -27.54
C ALA A 337 3.00 -29.42 -28.29
N GLY A 338 3.22 -30.38 -29.20
CA GLY A 338 4.35 -30.35 -30.13
C GLY A 338 5.74 -30.32 -29.46
N GLY A 339 5.87 -30.88 -28.26
CA GLY A 339 7.12 -30.89 -27.50
C GLY A 339 7.30 -29.72 -26.51
N SER A 340 6.35 -28.79 -26.43
CA SER A 340 6.35 -27.74 -25.41
C SER A 340 6.26 -28.32 -24.00
N ASP A 341 6.93 -27.66 -23.04
CA ASP A 341 6.78 -27.92 -21.60
C ASP A 341 5.37 -27.56 -21.09
N TYR A 342 4.68 -26.64 -21.76
CA TYR A 342 3.34 -26.20 -21.41
C TYR A 342 2.25 -27.11 -22.00
N VAL A 343 1.19 -27.32 -21.21
CA VAL A 343 -0.03 -28.01 -21.69
C VAL A 343 -0.72 -27.19 -22.77
N PHE A 344 -0.68 -25.86 -22.63
CA PHE A 344 -1.25 -24.90 -23.56
C PHE A 344 -0.16 -23.94 -24.03
N PRO A 345 0.65 -24.30 -25.04
CA PRO A 345 1.64 -23.39 -25.60
C PRO A 345 0.99 -22.17 -26.28
N SER A 346 1.74 -21.09 -26.38
CA SER A 346 1.39 -19.94 -27.20
C SER A 346 1.41 -20.32 -28.67
N ARG A 347 0.58 -19.66 -29.47
CA ARG A 347 0.45 -19.94 -30.91
C ARG A 347 1.73 -19.65 -31.69
N TYR A 348 2.49 -18.66 -31.22
CA TYR A 348 3.65 -18.12 -31.93
C TYR A 348 4.98 -18.54 -31.32
N ASP A 349 4.95 -19.10 -30.11
CA ASP A 349 6.15 -19.47 -29.36
C ASP A 349 5.81 -20.65 -28.45
N SER A 350 6.41 -21.81 -28.71
CA SER A 350 6.18 -23.03 -27.93
C SER A 350 6.77 -22.95 -26.52
N ASP A 351 7.69 -22.03 -26.27
CA ASP A 351 8.37 -21.86 -24.98
C ASP A 351 7.62 -20.89 -24.06
N LEU A 352 6.50 -20.34 -24.55
CA LEU A 352 5.61 -19.47 -23.79
C LEU A 352 4.22 -20.09 -23.63
N PRO A 353 3.52 -19.82 -22.52
CA PRO A 353 2.16 -20.28 -22.30
C PRO A 353 1.14 -19.50 -23.13
N MET A 354 -0.03 -20.10 -23.35
CA MET A 354 -1.19 -19.46 -23.94
C MET A 354 -1.58 -18.20 -23.15
N SER A 355 -1.90 -17.12 -23.87
CA SER A 355 -2.43 -15.92 -23.24
C SER A 355 -3.74 -16.18 -22.49
N THR A 356 -3.83 -15.71 -21.25
CA THR A 356 -5.07 -15.76 -20.43
C THR A 356 -6.25 -15.03 -21.08
N ALA A 357 -5.99 -14.12 -22.03
CA ALA A 357 -7.02 -13.41 -22.78
C ALA A 357 -7.76 -14.33 -23.76
N THR A 358 -7.08 -15.35 -24.31
CA THR A 358 -7.60 -16.27 -25.32
C THR A 358 -8.86 -16.99 -24.84
N ILE A 359 -8.86 -17.47 -23.59
CA ILE A 359 -10.04 -18.15 -23.02
C ILE A 359 -11.22 -17.18 -22.86
N ASN A 360 -10.97 -15.93 -22.42
CA ASN A 360 -12.06 -14.95 -22.31
C ASN A 360 -12.68 -14.66 -23.69
N GLN A 361 -11.83 -14.61 -24.72
CA GLN A 361 -12.28 -14.36 -26.08
C GLN A 361 -13.10 -15.53 -26.65
N VAL A 362 -12.66 -16.78 -26.47
CA VAL A 362 -13.44 -17.93 -26.99
C VAL A 362 -14.81 -18.04 -26.30
N LEU A 363 -14.88 -17.82 -24.99
CA LEU A 363 -16.16 -17.80 -24.27
C LEU A 363 -17.03 -16.64 -24.77
N THR A 364 -16.44 -15.46 -25.00
CA THR A 364 -17.14 -14.30 -25.58
C THR A 364 -17.73 -14.59 -26.95
N LEU A 365 -16.97 -15.23 -27.82
CA LEU A 365 -17.44 -15.61 -29.14
C LEU A 365 -18.56 -16.65 -29.06
N SER A 366 -18.45 -17.62 -28.15
CA SER A 366 -19.44 -18.69 -27.98
C SER A 366 -20.83 -18.16 -27.61
N TYR A 367 -20.94 -17.32 -26.57
CA TYR A 367 -22.24 -16.79 -26.16
C TYR A 367 -22.78 -15.76 -27.15
N ARG A 368 -21.92 -14.99 -27.82
CA ARG A 368 -22.37 -14.04 -28.85
C ARG A 368 -22.96 -14.76 -30.06
N LEU A 369 -22.36 -15.87 -30.48
CA LEU A 369 -22.87 -16.69 -31.57
C LEU A 369 -24.23 -17.29 -31.18
N ALA A 370 -24.35 -17.83 -29.96
CA ALA A 370 -25.61 -18.35 -29.44
C ALA A 370 -26.72 -17.28 -29.40
N GLN A 371 -26.41 -16.08 -28.90
CA GLN A 371 -27.37 -14.96 -28.87
C GLN A 371 -27.77 -14.51 -30.28
N LYS A 372 -26.84 -14.49 -31.23
CA LYS A 372 -27.12 -14.16 -32.64
C LYS A 372 -28.13 -15.14 -33.26
N GLU A 373 -28.13 -16.38 -32.81
CA GLU A 373 -29.02 -17.45 -33.27
C GLU A 373 -30.26 -17.63 -32.37
N GLY A 374 -30.53 -16.66 -31.48
CA GLY A 374 -31.73 -16.64 -30.65
C GLY A 374 -31.70 -17.61 -29.46
N GLN A 375 -30.56 -18.23 -29.15
CA GLN A 375 -30.45 -19.12 -28.00
C GLN A 375 -30.28 -18.33 -26.68
N PRO A 376 -30.86 -18.81 -25.57
CA PRO A 376 -30.86 -18.12 -24.29
C PRO A 376 -29.53 -18.31 -23.52
N LEU A 377 -28.39 -18.08 -24.18
CA LEU A 377 -27.06 -18.15 -23.54
C LEU A 377 -26.59 -16.74 -23.19
N SER A 378 -26.73 -16.35 -21.92
CA SER A 378 -26.32 -15.00 -21.47
C SER A 378 -24.79 -14.84 -21.43
N LYS A 379 -24.27 -13.61 -21.23
CA LYS A 379 -22.81 -13.31 -21.15
C LYS A 379 -22.13 -13.90 -19.90
N PHE A 380 -21.13 -14.77 -20.08
CA PHE A 380 -20.32 -15.36 -18.99
C PHE A 380 -18.82 -15.32 -19.30
N GLY A 381 -17.99 -15.56 -18.28
CA GLY A 381 -16.55 -15.73 -18.41
C GLY A 381 -15.97 -16.81 -17.48
N PRO A 382 -14.62 -16.95 -17.43
CA PRO A 382 -13.97 -18.04 -16.70
C PRO A 382 -14.30 -18.11 -15.20
N HIS A 383 -14.55 -16.97 -14.56
CA HIS A 383 -14.89 -16.95 -13.14
C HIS A 383 -16.32 -17.44 -12.89
N ASP A 384 -17.24 -17.18 -13.82
CA ASP A 384 -18.63 -17.64 -13.73
C ASP A 384 -18.70 -19.17 -13.88
N LEU A 385 -17.80 -19.78 -14.66
CA LEU A 385 -17.69 -21.25 -14.73
C LEU A 385 -17.38 -21.85 -13.35
N ARG A 386 -16.42 -21.28 -12.61
CA ARG A 386 -16.08 -21.77 -11.26
C ARG A 386 -17.24 -21.61 -10.27
N ARG A 387 -17.97 -20.50 -10.36
CA ARG A 387 -19.19 -20.29 -9.56
C ARG A 387 -20.27 -21.29 -9.92
N THR A 388 -20.45 -21.55 -11.22
CA THR A 388 -21.38 -22.53 -11.74
C THR A 388 -21.12 -23.91 -11.13
N VAL A 389 -19.88 -24.38 -11.17
CA VAL A 389 -19.55 -25.68 -10.56
C VAL A 389 -19.84 -25.68 -9.06
N SER A 390 -19.44 -24.64 -8.34
CA SER A 390 -19.70 -24.53 -6.90
C SER A 390 -21.20 -24.58 -6.57
N THR A 391 -22.02 -23.81 -7.28
CA THR A 391 -23.47 -23.74 -7.10
C THR A 391 -24.10 -25.11 -7.39
N LEU A 392 -23.82 -25.70 -8.55
CA LEU A 392 -24.46 -26.95 -8.96
C LEU A 392 -24.00 -28.15 -8.11
N LEU A 393 -22.75 -28.19 -7.65
CA LEU A 393 -22.30 -29.22 -6.71
C LEU A 393 -22.95 -29.06 -5.33
N HIS A 394 -23.21 -27.83 -4.88
CA HIS A 394 -23.99 -27.60 -3.66
C HIS A 394 -25.44 -28.07 -3.81
N GLU A 395 -26.07 -27.77 -4.95
CA GLU A 395 -27.42 -28.23 -5.25
C GLU A 395 -27.51 -29.76 -5.36
N ALA A 396 -26.45 -30.40 -5.86
CA ALA A 396 -26.32 -31.86 -5.88
C ALA A 396 -26.04 -32.49 -4.50
N GLY A 397 -25.90 -31.68 -3.44
CA GLY A 397 -25.77 -32.14 -2.06
C GLY A 397 -24.34 -32.49 -1.60
N TYR A 398 -23.31 -32.09 -2.35
CA TYR A 398 -21.92 -32.35 -1.95
C TYR A 398 -21.47 -31.48 -0.77
N ASN A 399 -20.50 -32.00 -0.02
CA ASN A 399 -19.96 -31.32 1.15
C ASN A 399 -19.19 -30.04 0.75
N SER A 400 -19.51 -28.92 1.42
CA SER A 400 -18.88 -27.62 1.19
C SER A 400 -17.36 -27.65 1.31
N ASP A 401 -16.80 -28.42 2.24
CA ASP A 401 -15.35 -28.49 2.43
C ASP A 401 -14.64 -29.14 1.22
N TRP A 402 -15.30 -30.06 0.52
CA TRP A 402 -14.75 -30.70 -0.69
C TRP A 402 -14.73 -29.71 -1.85
N ILE A 403 -15.83 -28.97 -2.03
CA ILE A 403 -16.00 -27.95 -3.08
C ILE A 403 -15.00 -26.81 -2.87
N GLU A 404 -14.93 -26.25 -1.66
CA GLU A 404 -14.02 -25.15 -1.34
C GLU A 404 -12.54 -25.56 -1.49
N LYS A 405 -12.18 -26.81 -1.14
CA LYS A 405 -10.85 -27.36 -1.41
C LYS A 405 -10.55 -27.47 -2.91
N CYS A 406 -11.51 -27.89 -3.74
CA CYS A 406 -11.37 -27.87 -5.21
C CYS A 406 -11.19 -26.45 -5.77
N LEU A 407 -11.72 -25.43 -5.12
CA LEU A 407 -11.53 -24.04 -5.51
C LEU A 407 -10.22 -23.43 -4.97
N ALA A 408 -9.40 -24.21 -4.26
CA ALA A 408 -8.23 -23.74 -3.53
C ALA A 408 -8.58 -22.54 -2.62
N HIS A 409 -9.74 -22.62 -1.97
CA HIS A 409 -10.15 -21.70 -0.93
C HIS A 409 -9.71 -22.28 0.41
N GLU A 410 -8.99 -21.49 1.20
CA GLU A 410 -8.69 -21.89 2.57
C GLU A 410 -9.85 -21.52 3.47
N GLN A 411 -10.17 -22.44 4.38
CA GLN A 411 -11.05 -22.18 5.50
C GLN A 411 -10.48 -21.00 6.32
N LYS A 412 -11.37 -20.17 6.87
CA LYS A 412 -10.99 -19.02 7.72
C LYS A 412 -11.24 -19.36 9.19
N GLY A 413 -10.48 -18.70 10.07
CA GLY A 413 -10.68 -18.78 11.52
C GLY A 413 -10.18 -20.08 12.14
N VAL A 414 -10.69 -20.39 13.34
CA VAL A 414 -10.21 -21.50 14.19
C VAL A 414 -10.26 -22.85 13.47
N ARG A 415 -11.25 -23.09 12.60
CA ARG A 415 -11.38 -24.32 11.81
C ARG A 415 -10.16 -24.61 10.92
N ALA A 416 -9.53 -23.58 10.36
CA ALA A 416 -8.35 -23.74 9.51
C ALA A 416 -7.13 -24.30 10.25
N VAL A 417 -7.06 -24.10 11.57
CA VAL A 417 -5.98 -24.60 12.42
C VAL A 417 -6.13 -26.12 12.64
N TYR A 418 -7.38 -26.60 12.71
CA TYR A 418 -7.69 -27.99 13.08
C TYR A 418 -7.99 -28.91 11.89
N ASN A 419 -8.64 -28.42 10.83
CA ASN A 419 -9.00 -29.23 9.68
C ASN A 419 -7.95 -29.16 8.56
N LYS A 420 -7.03 -30.13 8.58
CA LYS A 420 -5.99 -30.33 7.55
C LYS A 420 -6.35 -31.44 6.55
N ALA A 421 -7.58 -31.94 6.56
CA ALA A 421 -7.96 -33.05 5.69
C ALA A 421 -7.96 -32.63 4.21
N GLU A 422 -7.44 -33.51 3.36
CA GLU A 422 -7.37 -33.30 1.90
C GLU A 422 -8.57 -33.88 1.15
N TYR A 423 -9.34 -34.76 1.81
CA TYR A 423 -10.56 -35.40 1.28
C TYR A 423 -10.35 -36.00 -0.13
N ARG A 424 -9.24 -36.72 -0.31
CA ARG A 424 -8.78 -37.15 -1.64
C ARG A 424 -9.81 -38.01 -2.38
N ASP A 425 -10.29 -39.07 -1.73
CA ASP A 425 -11.21 -40.03 -2.35
C ASP A 425 -12.56 -39.39 -2.64
N GLN A 426 -13.06 -38.57 -1.72
CA GLN A 426 -14.34 -37.88 -1.87
C GLN A 426 -14.29 -36.84 -2.98
N ARG A 427 -13.19 -36.05 -3.06
CA ARG A 427 -13.00 -35.07 -4.14
C ARG A 427 -12.80 -35.74 -5.49
N ARG A 428 -12.11 -36.89 -5.55
CA ARG A 428 -11.95 -37.67 -6.77
C ARG A 428 -13.31 -38.16 -7.28
N ALA A 429 -14.11 -38.80 -6.43
CA ALA A 429 -15.44 -39.28 -6.79
C ALA A 429 -16.36 -38.12 -7.24
N MET A 430 -16.42 -37.05 -6.46
CA MET A 430 -17.21 -35.86 -6.78
C MET A 430 -16.84 -35.22 -8.13
N LEU A 431 -15.55 -35.14 -8.46
CA LEU A 431 -15.10 -34.59 -9.74
C LEU A 431 -15.38 -35.51 -10.93
N GLN A 432 -15.43 -36.82 -10.72
CA GLN A 432 -15.90 -37.76 -11.73
C GLN A 432 -17.41 -37.59 -11.96
N ASP A 433 -18.21 -37.61 -10.90
CA ASP A 433 -19.66 -37.43 -10.97
C ASP A 433 -20.03 -36.09 -11.62
N TRP A 434 -19.28 -35.01 -11.32
CA TRP A 434 -19.42 -33.71 -11.97
C TRP A 434 -19.24 -33.78 -13.49
N ALA A 435 -18.20 -34.49 -13.95
CA ALA A 435 -17.93 -34.66 -15.37
C ALA A 435 -19.04 -35.48 -16.05
N ASP A 436 -19.56 -36.50 -15.37
CA ASP A 436 -20.65 -37.33 -15.87
C ASP A 436 -21.97 -36.55 -15.98
N MET A 437 -22.26 -35.65 -15.03
CA MET A 437 -23.40 -34.72 -15.11
C MET A 437 -23.31 -33.82 -16.35
N ILE A 438 -22.11 -33.27 -16.65
CA ILE A 438 -21.90 -32.44 -17.85
C ILE A 438 -22.14 -33.27 -19.12
N ASP A 439 -21.60 -34.48 -19.19
CA ASP A 439 -21.81 -35.39 -20.32
C ASP A 439 -23.30 -35.70 -20.50
N GLU A 440 -24.06 -35.88 -19.42
CA GLU A 440 -25.50 -36.11 -19.48
C GLU A 440 -26.24 -34.92 -20.07
N TRP A 441 -25.96 -33.70 -19.60
CA TRP A 441 -26.61 -32.48 -20.11
C TRP A 441 -26.28 -32.21 -21.58
N THR A 442 -25.03 -32.44 -21.97
CA THR A 442 -24.58 -32.22 -23.35
C THR A 442 -25.17 -33.26 -24.32
N ARG A 443 -25.26 -34.55 -23.92
CA ARG A 443 -25.87 -35.62 -24.74
C ARG A 443 -27.38 -35.49 -24.87
N LYS A 444 -28.09 -35.12 -23.80
CA LYS A 444 -29.56 -34.94 -23.81
C LYS A 444 -30.00 -33.95 -24.89
N ARG A 445 -29.25 -32.86 -25.06
CA ARG A 445 -29.56 -31.83 -26.05
C ARG A 445 -29.28 -32.27 -27.49
N THR A 446 -28.20 -33.00 -27.74
CA THR A 446 -27.92 -33.53 -29.09
C THR A 446 -29.05 -34.44 -29.57
N ARG A 447 -29.68 -35.19 -28.67
CA ARG A 447 -30.82 -36.08 -28.97
C ARG A 447 -32.15 -35.34 -29.17
N SER A 448 -32.31 -34.12 -28.68
CA SER A 448 -33.53 -33.33 -28.89
C SER A 448 -33.52 -32.51 -30.19
N GLU A 449 -32.34 -32.34 -30.80
CA GLU A 449 -32.16 -31.63 -32.08
C GLU A 449 -32.09 -32.59 -33.28
N SER A 450 -31.88 -33.89 -33.05
CA SER A 450 -31.96 -34.99 -34.02
C SER A 450 -33.34 -35.62 -34.04
#